data_AF-A0A520XG67-F1
#
_entry.id   AF-A0A520XG67-F1
#
_cell.length_a   1.000
_cell.length_b   1.000
_cell.length_c   1.000
_cell.angle_alpha   90.00
_cell.angle_beta   90.00
_cell.angle_gamma   90.00
#
_symmetry.space_group_name_H-M   'P 1'
#
loop_
_entity.id
_entity.type
_entity.pdbx_description
1 polymer ?
#
loop_
_entity_poly.entity_id
_entity_poly.type
_entity_poly.pdbx_seq_one_letter_code
_entity_poly.pdbx_strand_id
1 'polypeptide(L)' 'MPPKKEDKKENKDKNTVYASIKLTKDEYGKLEEMRKEAEKKGIRLTFKDIINKAFQKGIDLAEKEIEEIKKERKKSGKKN' A
#
# COMPACT_ATOMS: atom_id res chain seq x y z
N MET A 1 -10.10 37.83 24.47
CA MET A 1 -8.90 36.97 24.30
C MET A 1 -9.27 35.83 23.35
N PRO A 2 -8.57 35.64 22.21
CA PRO A 2 -8.83 34.49 21.34
C PRO A 2 -8.22 33.20 21.95
N PRO A 3 -8.84 32.03 21.75
CA PRO A 3 -8.35 30.77 22.31
C PRO A 3 -7.02 30.37 21.65
N LYS A 4 -6.09 29.94 22.51
CA LYS A 4 -4.81 29.33 22.12
C LYS A 4 -5.10 28.15 21.17
N LYS A 5 -4.56 28.21 19.96
CA LYS A 5 -4.46 27.05 19.08
C LYS A 5 -3.65 26.00 19.83
N GLU A 6 -4.28 24.93 20.27
CA GLU A 6 -3.59 23.75 20.74
C GLU A 6 -2.86 23.15 19.55
N ASP A 7 -1.54 23.40 19.50
CA ASP A 7 -0.61 22.64 18.68
C ASP A 7 -0.77 21.16 19.03
N LYS A 8 -1.56 20.44 18.23
CA LYS A 8 -1.59 18.98 18.22
C LYS A 8 -0.17 18.52 17.86
N LYS A 9 0.63 18.24 18.88
CA LYS A 9 1.88 17.51 18.77
C LYS A 9 1.59 16.20 18.04
N GLU A 10 1.89 16.18 16.74
CA GLU A 10 1.99 14.97 15.94
C GLU A 10 3.03 14.08 16.61
N ASN A 11 2.55 13.03 17.29
CA ASN A 11 3.39 11.90 17.65
C ASN A 11 3.71 11.16 16.34
N LYS A 12 4.74 11.63 15.63
CA LYS A 12 5.22 11.00 14.41
C LYS A 12 5.87 9.67 14.77
N ASP A 13 5.11 8.59 14.59
CA ASP A 13 5.62 7.23 14.53
C ASP A 13 6.83 7.19 13.58
N LYS A 14 8.04 6.99 14.13
CA LYS A 14 9.30 7.10 13.38
C LYS A 14 9.44 6.06 12.26
N ASN A 15 8.57 5.04 12.23
CA ASN A 15 8.53 3.99 11.21
C ASN A 15 7.42 4.16 10.17
N THR A 16 6.58 5.20 10.25
CA THR A 16 5.49 5.39 9.27
C THR A 16 5.92 6.36 8.18
N VAL A 17 5.93 5.88 6.94
CA VAL A 17 6.11 6.72 5.74
C VAL A 17 4.75 7.09 5.18
N TYR A 18 4.54 8.39 4.96
CA TYR A 18 3.33 8.90 4.33
C TYR A 18 3.57 9.13 2.84
N ALA A 19 2.81 8.43 2.01
CA ALA A 19 2.82 8.60 0.56
C ALA A 19 1.47 9.13 0.09
N SER A 20 1.49 10.15 -0.77
CA SER A 20 0.30 10.62 -1.48
C SER A 20 0.23 9.90 -2.82
N ILE A 21 -0.87 9.18 -3.06
CA ILE A 21 -1.09 8.43 -4.31
C ILE A 21 -2.19 9.14 -5.10
N LYS A 22 -1.92 9.43 -6.38
CA LYS A 22 -2.95 9.88 -7.31
C LYS A 22 -3.59 8.64 -7.94
N LEU A 23 -4.91 8.55 -7.83
CA LEU A 23 -5.69 7.49 -8.44
C LEU A 23 -6.53 8.08 -9.58
N THR A 24 -6.69 7.31 -10.64
CA THR A 24 -7.67 7.59 -11.69
C THR A 24 -9.09 7.31 -11.17
N LYS A 25 -10.10 7.81 -11.90
CA LYS A 25 -11.51 7.57 -11.53
C LYS A 25 -11.86 6.08 -11.52
N ASP A 26 -11.34 5.32 -12.50
CA ASP A 26 -11.54 3.88 -12.58
C ASP A 26 -10.91 3.13 -11.39
N GLU A 27 -9.69 3.50 -11.00
CA GLU A 27 -9.02 2.90 -9.83
C GLU A 27 -9.76 3.20 -8.53
N TYR A 28 -10.25 4.44 -8.37
CA TYR A 28 -11.09 4.79 -7.23
C TYR A 28 -12.41 4.00 -7.23
N GLY A 29 -13.05 3.85 -8.39
CA GLY A 29 -14.27 3.04 -8.54
C GLY A 29 -14.08 1.60 -8.06
N LYS A 30 -12.98 0.96 -8.46
CA LYS A 30 -12.63 -0.41 -8.01
C LYS A 30 -12.43 -0.49 -6.50
N LEU A 31 -11.78 0.51 -5.89
CA LEU A 31 -11.62 0.56 -4.44
C LEU A 31 -12.97 0.68 -3.73
N GLU A 32 -13.90 1.47 -4.28
CA GLU A 32 -15.24 1.65 -3.72
C GLU A 32 -16.06 0.36 -3.79
N GLU A 33 -15.97 -0.37 -4.90
CA GLU A 33 -16.60 -1.69 -5.05
C GLU A 33 -16.04 -2.68 -4.03
N MET A 34 -14.71 -2.78 -3.88
CA MET A 34 -14.09 -3.65 -2.87
C MET A 34 -14.53 -3.31 -1.45
N ARG A 35 -14.68 -2.02 -1.15
CA ARG A 35 -15.19 -1.57 0.15
C ARG A 35 -16.64 -2.00 0.35
N LYS A 36 -17.51 -1.81 -0.65
CA LYS A 36 -18.92 -2.23 -0.61
C LYS A 36 -19.06 -3.74 -0.47
N GLU A 37 -18.24 -4.52 -1.17
CA GLU A 37 -18.23 -5.98 -1.05
C GLU A 37 -17.78 -6.45 0.34
N ALA A 38 -16.75 -5.81 0.89
CA ALA A 38 -16.31 -6.08 2.26
C ALA A 38 -17.42 -5.77 3.28
N GLU A 39 -18.11 -4.64 3.10
CA GLU A 39 -19.22 -4.23 3.96
C GLU A 39 -20.40 -5.21 3.88
N LYS A 40 -20.74 -5.69 2.66
CA LYS A 40 -21.74 -6.76 2.47
C LYS A 40 -21.38 -8.06 3.21
N LYS A 41 -20.08 -8.35 3.35
CA LYS A 41 -19.57 -9.50 4.10
C LYS A 41 -19.44 -9.24 5.61
N GLY A 42 -19.88 -8.08 6.10
CA GLY A 42 -19.78 -7.67 7.50
C GLY A 42 -18.37 -7.26 7.92
N ILE A 43 -17.44 -7.10 6.97
CA ILE A 43 -16.05 -6.73 7.23
C ILE A 43 -15.91 -5.23 7.02
N ARG A 44 -15.68 -4.50 8.11
CA ARG A 44 -15.46 -3.05 8.06
C ARG A 44 -14.03 -2.74 7.60
N LEU A 45 -13.83 -2.68 6.29
CA LEU A 45 -12.55 -2.27 5.68
C LEU A 45 -12.57 -0.79 5.29
N THR A 46 -11.52 -0.05 5.64
CA THR A 46 -11.31 1.31 5.14
C THR A 46 -10.52 1.28 3.83
N PHE A 47 -10.58 2.37 3.07
CA PHE A 47 -9.73 2.51 1.87
C PHE A 47 -8.24 2.36 2.19
N LYS A 48 -7.80 2.85 3.36
CA LYS A 48 -6.43 2.69 3.84
C LYS A 48 -6.06 1.21 3.99
N ASP A 49 -6.95 0.40 4.56
CA ASP A 49 -6.70 -1.05 4.73
C ASP A 49 -6.61 -1.78 3.39
N ILE A 50 -7.48 -1.42 2.44
CA ILE A 50 -7.49 -2.00 1.10
C ILE A 50 -6.19 -1.65 0.38
N ILE A 51 -5.80 -0.37 0.39
CA ILE A 51 -4.56 0.11 -0.25
C ILE A 51 -3.34 -0.53 0.41
N ASN A 52 -3.28 -0.59 1.75
CA ASN A 52 -2.16 -1.22 2.47
C ASN A 52 -2.03 -2.70 2.11
N LYS A 53 -3.14 -3.44 2.03
CA LYS A 53 -3.11 -4.86 1.62
C LYS A 53 -2.68 -5.04 0.18
N ALA A 54 -3.17 -4.19 -0.72
CA ALA A 54 -2.78 -4.21 -2.12
C ALA A 54 -1.28 -3.89 -2.27
N PHE A 55 -0.79 -2.91 -1.54
CA PHE A 55 0.61 -2.50 -1.53
C PHE A 55 1.52 -3.61 -1.00
N GLN A 56 1.16 -4.24 0.12
CA GLN A 56 1.93 -5.37 0.68
C GLN A 56 2.02 -6.53 -0.33
N LYS A 57 0.90 -6.93 -0.94
CA LYS A 57 0.90 -7.98 -1.97
C LYS A 57 1.74 -7.59 -3.18
N GLY A 58 1.71 -6.32 -3.57
CA GLY A 58 2.54 -5.80 -4.66
C GLY A 58 4.04 -5.89 -4.34
N ILE A 59 4.44 -5.56 -3.11
CA ILE A 59 5.82 -5.73 -2.63
C ILE A 59 6.22 -7.20 -2.68
N ASP A 60 5.41 -8.11 -2.13
CA ASP A 60 5.73 -9.54 -2.09
C ASP A 60 5.90 -10.12 -3.51
N LEU A 61 5.10 -9.66 -4.47
CA LEU A 61 5.22 -10.04 -5.89
C LEU A 61 6.50 -9.47 -6.51
N ALA A 62 6.78 -8.19 -6.29
CA ALA A 62 7.98 -7.53 -6.80
C ALA A 62 9.25 -8.18 -6.23
N GLU A 63 9.27 -8.56 -4.95
CA GLU A 63 10.39 -9.27 -4.34
C GLU A 63 10.63 -10.64 -4.99
N LYS A 64 9.55 -11.39 -5.27
CA LYS A 64 9.64 -12.67 -5.99
C LYS A 64 10.18 -12.49 -7.40
N GLU A 65 9.67 -11.53 -8.17
CA GLU A 65 10.16 -11.24 -9.52
C GLU A 65 11.64 -10.86 -9.51
N ILE A 66 12.07 -10.03 -8.56
CA ILE A 66 13.48 -9.68 -8.39
C ILE A 66 14.33 -10.91 -8.03
N GLU A 67 13.82 -11.81 -7.19
CA GLU A 67 14.51 -13.06 -6.83
C GLU A 67 14.63 -14.01 -8.04
N GLU A 68 13.59 -14.13 -8.86
CA GLU A 68 13.63 -14.92 -10.10
C GLU A 68 14.63 -14.34 -11.10
N ILE A 69 14.63 -13.02 -11.30
CA ILE A 69 15.63 -12.34 -12.14
C ILE A 69 17.06 -12.58 -11.62
N LYS A 70 17.27 -12.54 -10.28
CA LYS A 70 18.56 -12.87 -9.67
C LYS A 70 18.96 -14.33 -9.92
N LYS A 71 18.01 -15.27 -9.88
CA LYS A 71 18.25 -16.69 -10.18
C LYS A 71 18.58 -16.93 -11.65
N GLU A 72 17.89 -16.25 -12.57
CA GLU A 72 18.18 -16.32 -14.01
C GLU A 72 19.57 -15.75 -14.34
N ARG A 73 19.92 -14.59 -13.78
CA ARG A 73 21.27 -14.01 -13.96
C ARG A 73 22.38 -14.92 -13.41
N LYS A 74 22.15 -15.66 -12.32
CA LYS A 74 23.11 -16.66 -11.80
C LYS A 74 23.23 -17.91 -12.69
N LYS A 75 22.16 -18.32 -13.38
CA LYS A 75 22.24 -19.42 -14.37
C LYS A 75 22.99 -19.02 -15.63
N SER A 76 22.82 -17.78 -16.10
CA SER A 76 23.49 -17.28 -17.30
C SER A 76 24.97 -16.93 -17.10
N GLY A 77 25.43 -16.80 -15.86
CA GLY A 77 26.85 -16.54 -15.53
C GLY A 77 27.74 -17.79 -15.43
N LYS A 78 27.22 -19.00 -15.69
CA LYS A 78 27.97 -20.28 -15.57
C LYS A 78 28.32 -20.92 -16.92
N LYS A 79 28.38 -20.11 -17.99
CA LYS A 79 29.02 -20.46 -19.26
C LYS A 79 29.93 -19.30 -19.67
N ASN A 80 31.14 -19.31 -19.14
CA ASN A 80 32.38 -18.95 -19.83
C ASN A 80 33.54 -19.50 -19.02
#